data_AF-H2YV65-F1
#
_entry.id   AF-H2YV65-F1
#
_cell.length_a   1.000
_cell.length_b   1.000
_cell.length_c   1.000
_cell.angle_alpha   90.00
_cell.angle_beta   90.00
_cell.angle_gamma   90.00
#
_symmetry.space_group_name_H-M   'P 1'
#
loop_
_entity.id
_entity.type
_entity.pdbx_description
1 polymer ?
#
loop_
_entity_poly.entity_id
_entity_poly.type
_entity_poly.pdbx_seq_one_letter_code
_entity_poly.pdbx_strand_id
1 'polypeptide(L)'
;MQYVGLALLLSIGVVAAQNCTSGYWGADCMNVCGSCYVQPTMGDLADEFACDPVTGKCAKGCNEGYTGNNCDKAVCKQNCGPGMCVAPNYCANCGDISLVSPNCEDIRLRGLLGSLIAFIVIGISVGLCGAGSVWYKRRKDTTVSL
;
A
#
# COMPACT_ATOMS: atom_id res chain seq x y z
N MET A 1 61.31 20.80 40.19
CA MET A 1 60.06 21.40 40.70
C MET A 1 59.64 22.50 39.74
N GLN A 2 58.88 22.16 38.68
CA GLN A 2 58.23 22.98 37.62
C GLN A 2 58.02 21.99 36.45
N TYR A 3 56.82 21.71 35.93
CA TYR A 3 55.85 22.63 35.33
C TYR A 3 54.39 22.25 35.62
N VAL A 4 53.62 23.31 35.85
CA VAL A 4 52.17 23.47 35.74
C VAL A 4 51.67 23.02 34.36
N GLY A 5 50.50 22.38 34.25
CA GLY A 5 49.87 22.19 32.95
C GLY A 5 48.57 21.38 32.99
N LEU A 6 47.47 22.05 32.69
CA LEU A 6 46.11 21.53 32.59
C LEU A 6 46.01 20.14 31.94
N ALA A 7 45.58 19.14 32.70
CA ALA A 7 44.85 17.99 32.16
C ALA A 7 43.37 18.16 32.50
N LEU A 8 42.81 19.30 32.08
CA LEU A 8 41.36 19.42 31.88
C LEU A 8 41.09 18.54 30.67
N LEU A 9 40.88 17.25 30.94
CA LEU A 9 40.42 16.26 29.98
C LEU A 9 39.12 16.82 29.41
N LEU A 10 39.28 17.48 28.27
CA LEU A 10 38.22 17.82 27.35
C LEU A 10 37.43 16.53 27.13
N SER A 11 36.29 16.43 27.82
CA SER A 11 35.18 15.57 27.44
C SER A 11 34.63 16.10 26.13
N ILE A 12 35.44 15.99 25.07
CA ILE A 12 34.91 15.95 23.71
C ILE A 12 34.15 14.64 23.70
N GLY A 13 32.85 14.72 23.93
CA GLY A 13 31.94 13.65 23.60
C GLY A 13 32.19 13.34 22.14
N VAL A 14 32.90 12.24 21.89
CA VAL A 14 33.04 11.68 20.55
C VAL A 14 31.62 11.34 20.13
N VAL A 15 31.02 12.19 19.30
CA VAL A 15 29.84 11.80 18.54
C VAL A 15 30.37 10.82 17.51
N ALA A 16 30.43 9.54 17.90
CA ALA A 16 30.69 8.48 16.94
C ALA A 16 29.61 8.60 15.88
N ALA A 17 30.00 8.97 14.65
CA ALA A 17 29.13 8.81 13.50
C ALA A 17 28.88 7.31 13.38
N GLN A 18 27.74 6.87 13.90
CA GLN A 18 27.37 5.47 13.86
C GLN A 18 27.09 5.09 12.41
N ASN A 19 27.94 4.22 11.86
CA ASN A 19 27.85 3.81 10.47
C ASN A 19 26.99 2.53 10.40
N CYS A 20 25.67 2.70 10.32
CA CYS A 20 24.75 1.59 10.07
C CYS A 20 24.78 1.18 8.59
N THR A 21 24.53 -0.09 8.30
CA THR A 21 24.30 -0.56 6.92
C THR A 21 23.12 0.20 6.31
N SER A 22 23.19 0.49 5.01
CA SER A 22 22.13 1.16 4.25
C SER A 22 20.76 0.53 4.56
N GLY A 23 19.80 1.37 4.96
CA GLY A 23 18.45 0.93 5.33
C GLY A 23 18.22 0.68 6.83
N TYR A 24 19.22 0.92 7.70
CA TYR A 24 19.09 0.77 9.15
C TYR A 24 19.53 2.03 9.94
N TRP A 25 19.00 2.21 11.15
CA TRP A 25 19.32 3.34 12.02
C TRP A 25 19.22 3.03 13.53
N GLY A 26 19.75 3.94 14.35
CA GLY A 26 19.72 3.93 15.80
C GLY A 26 21.02 3.44 16.45
N ALA A 27 21.08 3.53 17.79
CA ALA A 27 22.28 3.23 18.59
C ALA A 27 22.81 1.80 18.43
N ASP A 28 21.98 0.87 17.95
CA ASP A 28 22.33 -0.53 17.70
C ASP A 28 22.11 -0.94 16.23
N CYS A 29 21.75 0.00 15.34
CA CYS A 29 21.37 -0.28 13.95
C CYS A 29 20.25 -1.33 13.77
N MET A 30 19.38 -1.49 14.77
CA MET A 30 18.29 -2.47 14.75
C MET A 30 16.98 -1.93 14.17
N ASN A 31 16.88 -0.61 13.95
CA ASN A 31 15.67 -0.02 13.39
C ASN A 31 15.78 0.06 11.87
N VAL A 32 14.73 -0.33 11.16
CA VAL A 32 14.68 -0.24 9.70
C VAL A 32 14.26 1.17 9.28
N CYS A 33 14.88 1.71 8.24
CA CYS A 33 14.46 2.96 7.62
C CYS A 33 13.04 2.82 7.02
N GLY A 34 12.22 3.85 7.16
CA GLY A 34 10.94 3.91 6.45
C GLY A 34 11.10 4.18 4.96
N SER A 35 9.99 4.44 4.28
CA SER A 35 9.97 4.64 2.83
C SER A 35 10.34 6.09 2.47
N CYS A 36 11.65 6.39 2.48
CA CYS A 36 12.22 7.67 2.08
C CYS A 36 12.11 7.91 0.56
N TYR A 37 12.01 9.18 0.17
CA TYR A 37 12.04 9.58 -1.25
C TYR A 37 13.42 9.38 -1.88
N VAL A 38 13.48 8.58 -2.95
CA VAL A 38 14.67 8.35 -3.78
C VAL A 38 14.47 9.00 -5.14
N GLN A 39 15.43 9.80 -5.59
CA GLN A 39 15.35 10.37 -6.95
C GLN A 39 15.71 9.31 -8.00
N PRO A 40 14.99 9.24 -9.13
CA PRO A 40 15.21 8.24 -10.19
C PRO A 40 16.55 8.38 -10.93
N THR A 41 17.36 9.38 -10.57
CA THR A 41 18.69 9.64 -11.15
C THR A 41 19.78 8.73 -10.58
N MET A 42 19.46 7.87 -9.61
CA MET A 42 20.43 7.00 -8.92
C MET A 42 20.04 5.55 -9.15
N GLY A 43 20.22 5.08 -10.39
CA GLY A 43 20.35 3.66 -10.65
C GLY A 43 21.55 3.12 -9.87
N ASP A 44 21.34 1.96 -9.23
CA ASP A 44 22.33 1.08 -8.60
C ASP A 44 23.28 1.66 -7.53
N LEU A 45 23.22 2.98 -7.27
CA LEU A 45 23.88 3.72 -6.19
C LEU A 45 22.86 4.13 -5.11
N ALA A 46 21.92 3.24 -4.79
CA ALA A 46 20.88 3.43 -3.79
C ALA A 46 21.43 3.57 -2.33
N ASP A 47 22.75 3.57 -2.15
CA ASP A 47 23.41 3.74 -0.86
C ASP A 47 23.34 5.18 -0.32
N GLU A 48 22.99 6.18 -1.14
CA GLU A 48 22.98 7.59 -0.71
C GLU A 48 21.63 8.12 -0.20
N PHE A 49 20.58 7.28 -0.20
CA PHE A 49 19.29 7.63 0.41
C PHE A 49 18.88 6.69 1.55
N ALA A 50 19.88 6.12 2.26
CA ALA A 50 19.65 5.59 3.59
C ALA A 50 19.18 6.74 4.50
N CYS A 51 18.13 6.51 5.28
CA CYS A 51 17.74 7.46 6.32
C CYS A 51 18.93 7.76 7.25
N ASP A 52 18.92 8.90 7.92
CA ASP A 52 20.01 9.29 8.82
C ASP A 52 20.31 8.14 9.82
N PRO A 53 21.56 7.62 9.89
CA PRO A 53 21.84 6.38 10.62
C PRO A 53 21.70 6.54 12.14
N VAL A 54 21.65 7.77 12.64
CA VAL A 54 21.47 8.06 14.08
C VAL A 54 19.99 8.31 14.40
N THR A 55 19.30 9.10 13.57
CA THR A 55 17.95 9.61 13.86
C THR A 55 16.83 8.93 13.08
N GLY A 56 17.15 8.22 12.00
CA GLY A 56 16.19 7.57 11.10
C GLY A 56 15.44 8.52 10.16
N LYS A 57 15.82 9.79 10.11
CA LYS A 57 15.11 10.82 9.33
C LYS A 57 15.46 10.78 7.85
N CYS A 58 14.46 10.99 7.00
CA CYS A 58 14.65 11.08 5.55
C CYS A 58 14.97 12.52 5.13
N ALA A 59 16.13 12.76 4.51
CA ALA A 59 16.59 14.11 4.13
C ALA A 59 15.70 14.81 3.08
N LYS A 60 15.06 14.05 2.19
CA LYS A 60 14.18 14.56 1.12
C LYS A 60 12.69 14.38 1.42
N GLY A 61 12.35 13.92 2.63
CA GLY A 61 10.98 13.55 3.00
C GLY A 61 10.57 12.15 2.56
N CYS A 62 9.27 11.87 2.68
CA CYS A 62 8.70 10.54 2.48
C CYS A 62 8.21 10.32 1.04
N ASN A 63 8.22 9.06 0.60
CA ASN A 63 7.51 8.66 -0.61
C ASN A 63 6.00 8.91 -0.47
N GLU A 64 5.32 8.97 -1.61
CA GLU A 64 3.87 9.12 -1.65
C GLU A 64 3.17 8.04 -0.82
N GLY A 65 2.24 8.48 0.03
CA GLY A 65 1.51 7.58 0.92
C GLY A 65 2.28 7.18 2.19
N TYR A 66 3.42 7.79 2.50
CA TYR A 66 4.11 7.64 3.78
C TYR A 66 4.23 8.98 4.52
N THR A 67 4.25 8.91 5.85
CA THR A 67 4.33 10.05 6.75
C THR A 67 5.13 9.72 8.01
N GLY A 68 5.30 10.69 8.89
CA GLY A 68 6.14 10.61 10.08
C GLY A 68 7.57 11.10 9.81
N ASN A 69 8.31 11.36 10.88
CA ASN A 69 9.68 11.88 10.80
C ASN A 69 10.64 10.90 10.08
N ASN A 70 10.34 9.61 10.20
CA ASN A 70 11.17 8.52 9.69
C ASN A 70 10.48 7.79 8.53
N CYS A 71 9.35 8.33 8.03
CA CYS A 71 8.57 7.74 6.92
C CYS A 71 8.12 6.29 7.16
N ASP A 72 7.91 5.95 8.43
CA ASP A 72 7.53 4.63 8.94
C ASP A 72 6.00 4.43 8.99
N LYS A 73 5.23 5.51 8.85
CA LYS A 73 3.77 5.47 8.91
C LYS A 73 3.16 5.50 7.51
N ALA A 74 2.51 4.42 7.12
CA ALA A 74 1.74 4.38 5.88
C ALA A 74 0.42 5.16 6.04
N VAL A 75 0.02 5.84 4.96
CA VAL A 75 -1.22 6.59 4.84
C VAL A 75 -2.09 5.93 3.77
N CYS A 76 -3.27 5.47 4.17
CA CYS A 76 -4.25 4.89 3.27
C CYS A 76 -5.21 5.99 2.81
N LYS A 77 -5.41 6.10 1.48
CA LYS A 77 -6.39 7.05 0.94
C LYS A 77 -7.82 6.54 1.16
N GLN A 78 -7.99 5.22 1.13
CA GLN A 78 -9.24 4.56 1.49
C GLN A 78 -9.39 4.41 3.00
N ASN A 79 -10.63 4.24 3.43
CA ASN A 79 -10.96 3.95 4.81
C ASN A 79 -10.76 2.45 5.07
N CYS A 80 -9.84 2.09 5.97
CA CYS A 80 -9.55 0.69 6.31
C CYS A 80 -10.57 0.06 7.27
N GLY A 81 -11.59 0.80 7.70
CA GLY A 81 -12.58 0.32 8.67
C GLY A 81 -11.91 -0.16 9.96
N PRO A 82 -12.14 -1.42 10.39
CA PRO A 82 -11.47 -2.00 11.56
C PRO A 82 -10.01 -2.38 11.33
N GLY A 83 -9.55 -2.41 10.07
CA GLY A 83 -8.18 -2.73 9.72
C GLY A 83 -7.20 -1.58 9.92
N MET A 84 -5.92 -1.91 9.88
CA MET A 84 -4.83 -0.94 9.99
C MET A 84 -4.11 -0.75 8.65
N CYS A 85 -3.70 0.49 8.38
CA CYS A 85 -2.93 0.81 7.19
C CYS A 85 -1.47 0.37 7.38
N VAL A 86 -1.00 -0.58 6.58
CA VAL A 86 0.39 -1.08 6.66
C VAL A 86 1.22 -0.66 5.45
N ALA A 87 0.57 -0.34 4.33
CA ALA A 87 1.21 0.23 3.15
C ALA A 87 0.22 1.16 2.43
N PRO A 88 0.70 2.06 1.54
CA PRO A 88 -0.16 2.96 0.78
C PRO A 88 -1.22 2.18 0.02
N ASN A 89 -2.47 2.51 0.29
CA ASN A 89 -3.64 1.82 -0.23
C ASN A 89 -3.71 0.31 0.06
N TYR A 90 -3.15 -0.14 1.18
CA TYR A 90 -3.23 -1.53 1.61
C TYR A 90 -3.52 -1.61 3.12
N CYS A 91 -4.72 -2.11 3.42
CA CYS A 91 -5.17 -2.39 4.78
C CYS A 91 -4.87 -3.85 5.15
N ALA A 92 -4.34 -4.07 6.35
CA ALA A 92 -4.14 -5.40 6.93
C ALA A 92 -4.88 -5.52 8.27
N ASN A 93 -4.96 -6.75 8.79
CA ASN A 93 -5.59 -7.06 10.08
C ASN A 93 -7.03 -6.54 10.19
N CYS A 94 -7.89 -6.89 9.22
CA CYS A 94 -9.28 -6.41 9.11
C CYS A 94 -10.24 -6.89 10.21
N GLY A 95 -9.73 -7.48 11.30
CA GLY A 95 -10.52 -8.00 12.42
C GLY A 95 -11.24 -9.31 12.07
N ASP A 96 -12.26 -9.24 11.22
CA ASP A 96 -13.09 -10.39 10.86
C ASP A 96 -12.62 -11.10 9.59
N ILE A 97 -12.87 -12.42 9.53
CA ILE A 97 -12.54 -13.26 8.37
C ILE A 97 -13.33 -12.91 7.09
N SER A 98 -14.46 -12.20 7.23
CA SER A 98 -15.29 -11.78 6.10
C SER A 98 -14.72 -10.57 5.35
N LEU A 99 -13.87 -9.79 6.01
CA LEU A 99 -13.27 -8.57 5.51
C LEU A 99 -11.89 -8.88 4.93
N VAL A 100 -11.69 -8.59 3.65
CA VAL A 100 -10.46 -8.97 2.95
C VAL A 100 -9.69 -7.75 2.45
N SER A 101 -8.37 -7.79 2.63
CA SER A 101 -7.42 -6.83 2.06
C SER A 101 -7.56 -6.75 0.53
N PRO A 102 -7.43 -5.57 -0.09
CA PRO A 102 -6.71 -4.38 0.39
C PRO A 102 -7.57 -3.29 1.07
N ASN A 103 -8.89 -3.43 1.10
CA ASN A 103 -9.80 -2.39 1.62
C ASN A 103 -10.64 -2.82 2.81
N CYS A 104 -10.40 -4.03 3.36
CA CYS A 104 -11.22 -4.62 4.42
C CYS A 104 -12.71 -4.53 4.07
N GLU A 105 -13.08 -5.03 2.88
CA GLU A 105 -14.45 -5.05 2.41
C GLU A 105 -15.01 -6.47 2.50
N ASP A 106 -16.30 -6.60 2.77
CA ASP A 106 -16.95 -7.90 2.88
C ASP A 106 -16.98 -8.65 1.54
N ILE A 107 -16.34 -9.82 1.51
CA ILE A 107 -16.33 -10.69 0.32
C ILE A 107 -17.73 -11.15 -0.09
N ARG A 108 -18.67 -11.20 0.87
CA ARG A 108 -20.05 -11.64 0.65
C ARG A 108 -20.82 -10.69 -0.26
N LEU A 109 -20.57 -9.38 -0.15
CA LEU A 109 -21.20 -8.35 -1.00
C LEU A 109 -20.71 -8.45 -2.45
N ARG A 110 -19.39 -8.63 -2.66
CA ARG A 110 -18.82 -8.82 -3.99
C ARG A 110 -19.31 -10.11 -4.65
N GLY A 111 -19.42 -11.19 -3.87
CA GLY A 111 -20.00 -12.45 -4.33
C GLY A 111 -21.47 -12.30 -4.76
N LEU A 112 -22.26 -11.58 -3.97
CA LEU A 112 -23.67 -11.31 -4.29
C LEU A 112 -23.81 -10.51 -5.59
N LEU A 113 -23.01 -9.45 -5.78
CA LEU A 113 -23.02 -8.65 -7.00
C LEU A 113 -22.65 -9.48 -8.24
N GLY A 114 -21.65 -10.34 -8.14
CA GLY A 114 -21.27 -11.24 -9.24
C GLY A 114 -22.39 -12.22 -9.61
N SER A 115 -23.07 -12.78 -8.61
CA SER A 115 -24.20 -13.69 -8.83
C SER A 115 -25.39 -12.97 -9.50
N LEU A 116 -25.73 -11.77 -9.05
CA LEU A 116 -26.81 -10.97 -9.64
C LEU A 116 -26.56 -10.65 -11.11
N ILE A 117 -25.34 -10.25 -11.46
CA ILE A 117 -24.97 -9.98 -12.86
C ILE A 117 -25.13 -11.24 -13.71
N ALA A 118 -24.68 -12.40 -13.22
CA ALA A 118 -24.84 -13.66 -13.94
C ALA A 118 -26.31 -14.02 -14.20
N PHE A 119 -27.17 -13.88 -13.20
CA PHE A 119 -28.61 -14.12 -13.36
C PHE A 119 -29.25 -13.17 -14.36
N ILE A 120 -28.87 -11.89 -14.36
CA ILE A 120 -29.37 -10.91 -15.33
C ILE A 120 -28.96 -11.30 -16.75
N VAL A 121 -27.69 -11.66 -16.96
CA VAL A 121 -27.19 -12.06 -18.29
C VAL A 121 -27.94 -13.29 -18.81
N ILE A 122 -28.07 -14.34 -17.97
CA ILE A 122 -28.79 -15.56 -18.34
C ILE A 122 -30.26 -15.26 -18.64
N GLY A 123 -30.91 -14.44 -17.80
CA GLY A 123 -32.31 -14.04 -17.99
C GLY A 123 -32.54 -13.29 -19.30
N ILE A 124 -31.65 -12.36 -19.65
CA ILE A 124 -31.72 -11.62 -20.91
C ILE A 124 -31.51 -12.55 -22.10
N SER A 125 -30.52 -13.45 -22.05
CA SER A 125 -30.27 -14.39 -23.15
C SER A 125 -31.48 -15.29 -23.42
N VAL A 126 -32.03 -15.92 -22.37
CA VAL A 126 -33.22 -16.79 -22.50
C VAL A 126 -34.43 -15.98 -22.97
N GLY A 127 -34.61 -14.76 -22.43
CA GLY A 127 -35.70 -13.86 -22.82
C GLY A 127 -35.64 -13.48 -24.30
N LEU A 128 -34.46 -13.13 -24.82
CA LEU A 128 -34.26 -12.77 -26.22
C LEU A 128 -34.45 -13.97 -27.15
N CYS A 129 -33.91 -15.15 -26.80
CA CYS A 129 -34.14 -16.37 -27.57
C CYS A 129 -35.63 -16.75 -27.61
N GLY A 130 -36.32 -16.63 -26.47
CA GLY A 130 -37.75 -16.87 -26.35
C GLY A 130 -38.57 -15.92 -27.22
N ALA A 131 -38.38 -14.60 -27.04
CA ALA A 131 -39.11 -13.58 -27.81
C ALA A 131 -38.83 -13.68 -29.32
N GLY A 132 -37.56 -13.92 -29.70
CA GLY A 132 -37.15 -14.11 -31.08
C GLY A 132 -37.83 -15.32 -31.73
N SER A 133 -37.94 -16.44 -31.02
CA SER A 133 -38.62 -17.64 -31.53
C SER A 133 -40.11 -17.41 -31.79
N VAL A 134 -40.80 -16.71 -30.87
CA VAL A 134 -42.23 -16.38 -31.02
C VAL A 134 -42.43 -15.41 -32.19
N TRP A 135 -41.59 -14.39 -32.28
CA TRP A 135 -41.66 -13.41 -33.36
C TRP A 135 -41.38 -14.02 -34.73
N TYR A 136 -40.38 -14.91 -34.82
CA TYR A 136 -40.06 -15.64 -36.04
C TYR A 136 -41.24 -16.49 -36.53
N LYS A 137 -41.90 -17.21 -35.61
CA LYS A 137 -43.09 -18.01 -35.94
C LYS A 137 -44.24 -17.15 -36.45
N ARG A 138 -44.55 -16.05 -35.76
CA ARG A 138 -45.61 -15.11 -36.18
C ARG A 138 -45.39 -14.55 -37.59
N ARG A 139 -44.15 -14.19 -37.95
CA ARG A 139 -43.85 -13.67 -39.30
C ARG A 139 -44.07 -14.71 -40.40
N LYS A 140 -43.71 -15.98 -40.16
CA LYS A 140 -43.93 -17.04 -41.16
C LYS A 140 -45.40 -17.35 -41.37
N ASP A 141 -46.20 -17.40 -40.30
CA ASP A 141 -47.64 -17.68 -40.42
C ASP A 141 -48.38 -16.60 -41.23
N THR A 142 -48.00 -15.32 -41.10
CA THR A 142 -48.58 -14.23 -41.92
C THR A 142 -48.21 -14.32 -43.41
N THR A 143 -47.06 -14.87 -43.77
CA THR A 143 -46.63 -15.00 -45.18
C THR A 143 -47.25 -16.18 -45.93
N VAL A 144 -47.84 -17.16 -45.24
CA VAL A 144 -48.47 -18.34 -45.88
C VAL A 144 -49.96 -18.09 -46.20
N SER A 145 -50.55 -17.02 -45.68
CA SER A 145 -51.97 -16.67 -45.87
C SER A 145 -52.25 -15.66 -47.01
N LEU A 146 -51.33 -15.51 -47.98
CA LEU A 146 -51.51 -14.75 -49.23
C LEU A 146 -51.26 -15.68 -50.43
#